data_AF-A0A1J5TWJ0-F1
#
_entry.id   AF-A0A1J5TWJ0-F1
#
_cell.length_a   1.000
_cell.length_b   1.000
_cell.length_c   1.000
_cell.angle_alpha   90.00
_cell.angle_beta   90.00
_cell.angle_gamma   90.00
#
_symmetry.space_group_name_H-M   'P 1'
#
loop_
_entity.id
_entity.type
_entity.pdbx_description
1 polymer ?
#
loop_
_entity_poly.entity_id
_entity_poly.type
_entity_poly.pdbx_seq_one_letter_code
_entity_poly.pdbx_strand_id
1 'polypeptide(L)'
;MALWQGKSKRKSTGGRLSPHSSKKRSEIGRELQQAKVGEFTKKVARARGGGRKDRLLRTESVSLTDPKSGKTAVSKILEVVENSANPNYVRQNIITKGSIISTEKGNAKVTSRPGQHGMVNAVLMKD
;
A
#
# COMPACT_ATOMS: atom_id res chain seq x y z
N MET A 1 15.52 -12.54 -5.54
CA MET A 1 14.73 -13.73 -5.16
C MET A 1 13.34 -13.64 -5.78
N ALA A 2 12.65 -14.78 -6.02
CA ALA A 2 11.33 -14.80 -6.66
C ALA A 2 10.24 -15.20 -5.66
N LEU A 3 9.38 -14.25 -5.29
CA LEU A 3 8.13 -14.53 -4.57
C LEU A 3 7.15 -15.20 -5.53
N TRP A 4 6.89 -16.48 -5.34
CA TRP A 4 6.00 -17.25 -6.21
C TRP A 4 4.56 -17.19 -5.68
N GLN A 5 3.63 -16.69 -6.48
CA GLN A 5 2.19 -16.56 -6.15
C GLN A 5 1.33 -17.60 -6.88
N GLY A 6 1.94 -18.70 -7.33
CA GLY A 6 1.26 -19.79 -8.02
C GLY A 6 0.59 -20.78 -7.07
N LYS A 7 0.60 -22.07 -7.44
CA LYS A 7 -0.10 -23.12 -6.72
C LYS A 7 0.46 -23.34 -5.31
N SER A 8 -0.41 -23.64 -4.35
CA SER A 8 0.01 -24.06 -3.00
C SER A 8 0.86 -25.34 -3.05
N LYS A 9 1.68 -25.53 -2.02
CA LYS A 9 2.46 -26.76 -1.81
C LYS A 9 1.60 -27.94 -1.32
N ARG A 10 0.37 -27.68 -0.85
CA ARG A 10 -0.53 -28.69 -0.27
C ARG A 10 -1.97 -28.52 -0.77
N LYS A 11 -2.73 -29.62 -0.74
CA LYS A 11 -4.20 -29.64 -0.95
C LYS A 11 -4.92 -29.09 0.28
N SER A 12 -6.21 -28.76 0.12
CA SER A 12 -7.09 -28.41 1.26
C SER A 12 -7.16 -29.53 2.31
N THR A 13 -7.06 -30.79 1.88
CA THR A 13 -6.99 -31.98 2.75
C THR A 13 -5.61 -32.22 3.39
N GLY A 14 -4.61 -31.38 3.12
CA GLY A 14 -3.26 -31.49 3.70
C GLY A 14 -2.26 -32.35 2.92
N GLY A 15 -2.71 -33.13 1.94
CA GLY A 15 -1.84 -33.94 1.07
C GLY A 15 -0.82 -33.07 0.30
N ARG A 16 0.43 -33.54 0.21
CA ARG A 16 1.52 -32.83 -0.49
C ARG A 16 1.27 -32.82 -2.00
N LEU A 17 1.40 -31.65 -2.63
CA LEU A 17 1.31 -31.51 -4.08
C LEU A 17 2.71 -31.63 -4.69
N SER A 18 2.83 -32.44 -5.74
CA SER A 18 4.01 -32.46 -6.61
C SER A 18 3.80 -31.48 -7.77
N PRO A 19 4.69 -30.50 -7.98
CA PRO A 19 4.58 -29.58 -9.10
C PRO A 19 4.90 -30.30 -10.41
N HIS A 20 3.99 -30.19 -11.39
CA HIS A 20 4.18 -30.77 -12.74
C HIS A 20 5.09 -29.89 -13.63
N SER A 21 5.30 -28.62 -13.26
CA SER A 21 6.05 -27.65 -14.08
C SER A 21 6.92 -26.72 -13.25
N SER A 22 7.94 -26.15 -13.88
CA SER A 22 8.73 -25.06 -13.31
C SER A 22 7.91 -23.76 -13.16
N LYS A 23 8.41 -22.83 -12.35
CA LYS A 23 7.76 -21.54 -12.08
C LYS A 23 7.74 -20.68 -13.33
N LYS A 24 6.57 -20.15 -13.69
CA LYS A 24 6.44 -19.25 -14.85
C LYS A 24 6.71 -17.80 -14.47
N ARG A 25 7.29 -17.01 -15.38
CA ARG A 25 7.56 -15.58 -15.14
C ARG A 25 6.31 -14.78 -14.77
N SER A 26 5.15 -15.20 -15.26
CA SER A 26 3.85 -14.60 -14.97
C SER A 26 3.38 -14.78 -13.51
N GLU A 27 3.86 -15.81 -12.83
CA GLU A 27 3.47 -16.18 -11.45
C GLU A 27 4.38 -15.54 -10.40
N ILE A 28 5.46 -14.89 -10.85
CA ILE A 28 6.45 -14.28 -9.97
C ILE A 28 5.95 -12.88 -9.57
N GLY A 29 5.65 -12.74 -8.30
CA GLY A 29 5.37 -11.47 -7.64
C GLY A 29 6.65 -10.68 -7.36
N ARG A 30 6.46 -9.47 -6.83
CA ARG A 30 7.57 -8.63 -6.33
C ARG A 30 7.45 -8.46 -4.83
N GLU A 31 8.59 -8.15 -4.23
CA GLU A 31 8.65 -7.79 -2.82
C GLU A 31 7.78 -6.56 -2.52
N LEU A 32 7.23 -6.57 -1.31
CA LEU A 32 6.45 -5.48 -0.77
C LEU A 32 7.37 -4.28 -0.58
N GLN A 33 6.99 -3.15 -1.16
CA GLN A 33 7.63 -1.87 -0.91
C GLN A 33 6.69 -1.08 -0.01
N GLN A 34 7.14 -0.85 1.23
CA GLN A 34 6.37 -0.13 2.23
C GLN A 34 6.49 1.37 1.96
N ALA A 35 5.36 2.07 1.91
CA ALA A 35 5.33 3.51 1.85
C ALA A 35 5.48 4.06 3.28
N LYS A 36 6.44 4.96 3.50
CA LYS A 36 6.69 5.61 4.79
C LYS A 36 6.40 7.10 4.72
N VAL A 37 6.21 7.73 5.87
CA VAL A 37 6.19 9.20 5.97
C VAL A 37 7.61 9.74 5.80
N GLY A 38 7.78 10.79 5.00
CA GLY A 38 9.06 11.48 4.76
C GLY A 38 9.23 11.95 3.32
N GLU A 39 10.42 12.45 2.97
CA GLU A 39 10.69 13.11 1.70
C GLU A 39 10.21 12.31 0.48
N PHE A 40 9.49 12.98 -0.42
CA PHE A 40 8.81 12.32 -1.53
C PHE A 40 9.78 11.51 -2.42
N THR A 41 9.61 10.19 -2.40
CA THR A 41 10.40 9.29 -3.24
C THR A 41 9.48 8.25 -3.87
N LYS A 42 9.54 8.13 -5.19
CA LYS A 42 8.78 7.13 -5.96
C LYS A 42 9.70 6.31 -6.87
N LYS A 43 9.34 5.05 -7.06
CA LYS A 43 9.98 4.15 -8.02
C LYS A 43 9.00 3.74 -9.09
N VAL A 44 9.38 3.96 -10.34
CA VAL A 44 8.63 3.48 -11.49
C VAL A 44 8.98 2.02 -11.77
N ALA A 45 7.96 1.18 -11.89
CA ALA A 45 8.12 -0.25 -12.16
C ALA A 45 7.30 -0.67 -13.38
N ARG A 46 7.95 -1.20 -14.42
CA ARG A 46 7.27 -1.86 -15.54
C ARG A 46 6.58 -3.14 -15.06
N ALA A 47 5.29 -3.29 -15.33
CA ALA A 47 4.49 -4.48 -15.07
C ALA A 47 4.44 -5.40 -16.30
N ARG A 48 3.83 -6.58 -16.14
CA ARG A 48 3.58 -7.50 -17.25
C ARG A 48 2.68 -6.82 -18.30
N GLY A 49 2.94 -7.07 -19.58
CA GLY A 49 2.16 -6.49 -20.68
C GLY A 49 2.48 -5.03 -20.99
N GLY A 50 3.59 -4.48 -20.47
CA GLY A 50 4.02 -3.10 -20.78
C GLY A 50 3.42 -2.02 -19.89
N GLY A 51 2.44 -2.33 -19.05
CA GLY A 51 1.88 -1.38 -18.09
C GLY A 51 2.92 -0.82 -17.11
N ARG A 52 2.66 0.36 -16.57
CA ARG A 52 3.53 1.03 -15.60
C ARG A 52 2.84 1.11 -14.24
N LYS A 53 3.58 0.85 -13.17
CA LYS A 53 3.12 1.04 -11.78
C LYS A 53 4.08 1.97 -11.06
N ASP A 54 3.53 3.03 -10.51
CA ASP A 54 4.28 3.97 -9.68
C ASP A 54 4.18 3.49 -8.23
N ARG A 55 5.33 3.15 -7.64
CA ARG A 55 5.43 2.65 -6.27
C ARG A 55 5.94 3.77 -5.39
N LEU A 56 5.10 4.22 -4.48
CA LEU A 56 5.50 5.20 -3.48
C LEU A 56 6.38 4.54 -2.42
N LEU A 57 7.54 5.13 -2.13
CA LEU A 57 8.44 4.71 -1.05
C LEU A 57 8.31 5.63 0.15
N ARG A 58 8.26 6.94 -0.10
CA ARG A 58 8.11 7.97 0.91
C ARG A 58 7.23 9.10 0.42
N THR A 59 6.45 9.70 1.32
CA THR A 59 5.62 10.88 1.04
C THR A 59 5.33 11.67 2.31
N GLU A 60 5.24 12.99 2.17
CA GLU A 60 4.77 13.89 3.22
C GLU A 60 3.39 14.46 2.90
N SER A 61 2.95 14.40 1.66
CA SER A 61 1.67 14.95 1.21
C SER A 61 0.59 13.89 1.13
N VAL A 62 -0.64 14.28 1.46
CA VAL A 62 -1.86 13.53 1.21
C VAL A 62 -2.91 14.38 0.53
N SER A 63 -3.65 13.79 -0.41
CA SER A 63 -4.87 14.38 -0.95
C SER A 63 -6.03 14.02 -0.02
N LEU A 64 -6.48 15.01 0.76
CA LEU A 64 -7.51 14.87 1.77
C LEU A 64 -8.86 15.35 1.23
N THR A 65 -9.86 14.48 1.24
CA THR A 65 -11.22 14.81 0.83
C THR A 65 -12.13 14.95 2.05
N ASP A 66 -12.80 16.10 2.14
CA ASP A 66 -13.83 16.37 3.15
C ASP A 66 -15.18 15.83 2.67
N PRO A 67 -15.77 14.82 3.32
CA PRO A 67 -17.01 14.20 2.85
C PRO A 67 -18.24 15.11 2.97
N LYS A 68 -18.19 16.17 3.81
CA LYS A 68 -19.29 17.15 3.95
C LYS A 68 -19.31 18.16 2.81
N SER A 69 -18.15 18.71 2.46
CA SER A 69 -18.03 19.79 1.48
C SER A 69 -17.77 19.27 0.07
N GLY A 70 -17.37 18.00 -0.07
CA GLY A 70 -16.96 17.40 -1.35
C GLY A 70 -15.65 17.98 -1.89
N LYS A 71 -14.95 18.82 -1.12
CA LYS A 71 -13.71 19.47 -1.54
C LYS A 71 -12.51 18.59 -1.19
N THR A 72 -11.53 18.58 -2.08
CA THR A 72 -10.24 17.93 -1.87
C THR A 72 -9.16 18.98 -1.73
N ALA A 73 -8.31 18.83 -0.73
CA ALA A 73 -7.16 19.69 -0.51
C ALA A 73 -5.93 18.84 -0.22
N VAL A 74 -4.76 19.36 -0.59
CA VAL A 74 -3.48 18.75 -0.21
C VAL A 74 -3.17 19.18 1.23
N SER A 75 -2.79 18.24 2.08
CA SER A 75 -2.30 18.50 3.43
C SER A 75 -1.05 17.69 3.72
N LYS A 76 -0.30 18.12 4.75
CA LYS A 76 0.87 17.39 5.23
C LYS A 76 0.45 16.26 6.19
N ILE A 77 1.13 15.13 6.06
CA ILE A 77 1.04 13.97 6.96
C ILE A 77 2.06 14.19 8.08
N LEU A 78 1.62 14.11 9.32
CA LEU A 78 2.49 14.18 10.50
C LEU A 78 2.97 12.77 10.87
N GLU A 79 2.03 11.88 11.14
CA GLU A 79 2.31 10.51 11.58
C GLU A 79 1.16 9.55 11.26
N VAL A 80 1.43 8.25 11.37
CA VAL A 80 0.40 7.21 11.30
C VAL A 80 -0.08 6.93 12.72
N VAL A 81 -1.38 7.08 12.98
CA VAL A 81 -1.97 6.88 14.31
C VAL A 81 -2.37 5.43 14.52
N GLU A 82 -3.05 4.85 13.53
CA GLU A 82 -3.58 3.49 13.63
C GLU A 82 -3.41 2.72 12.32
N ASN A 83 -3.10 1.43 12.43
CA ASN A 83 -3.06 0.53 11.30
C ASN A 83 -3.64 -0.83 11.67
N SER A 84 -4.78 -1.18 11.06
CA SER A 84 -5.47 -2.46 11.30
C SER A 84 -4.68 -3.69 10.83
N ALA A 85 -3.69 -3.52 9.94
CA ALA A 85 -2.93 -4.64 9.42
C ALA A 85 -1.84 -5.13 10.38
N ASN A 86 -1.17 -4.21 11.09
CA ASN A 86 -0.10 -4.54 12.03
C ASN A 86 0.21 -3.34 12.95
N PRO A 87 0.19 -3.49 14.29
CA PRO A 87 0.57 -2.43 15.22
C PRO A 87 2.00 -1.91 15.02
N ASN A 88 2.94 -2.75 14.56
CA ASN A 88 4.32 -2.32 14.30
C ASN A 88 4.44 -1.35 13.12
N TYR A 89 3.43 -1.31 12.23
CA TYR A 89 3.42 -0.35 11.12
C TYR A 89 3.18 1.09 11.58
N VAL A 90 2.48 1.27 12.70
CA VAL A 90 2.32 2.56 13.36
C VAL A 90 3.69 3.09 13.79
N ARG A 91 4.45 2.27 14.54
CA ARG A 91 5.79 2.63 15.05
C ARG A 91 6.79 2.98 13.94
N GLN A 92 6.63 2.37 12.76
CA GLN A 92 7.51 2.59 11.60
C GLN A 92 6.99 3.65 10.62
N ASN A 93 5.87 4.30 10.94
CA ASN A 93 5.18 5.27 10.07
C ASN A 93 4.89 4.72 8.66
N ILE A 94 4.41 3.47 8.59
CA ILE A 94 4.07 2.81 7.33
C ILE A 94 2.60 3.05 6.97
N ILE A 95 2.39 3.56 5.76
CA ILE A 95 1.08 3.88 5.20
C ILE A 95 0.55 2.69 4.39
N THR A 96 -0.65 2.24 4.73
CA THR A 96 -1.37 1.16 4.01
C THR A 96 -2.79 1.62 3.67
N LYS A 97 -3.48 0.88 2.80
CA LYS A 97 -4.91 1.11 2.61
C LYS A 97 -5.63 0.84 3.93
N GLY A 98 -6.40 1.80 4.41
CA GLY A 98 -7.16 1.71 5.65
C GLY A 98 -6.44 2.19 6.90
N SER A 99 -5.18 2.62 6.81
CA SER A 99 -4.50 3.26 7.95
C SER A 99 -5.12 4.61 8.28
N ILE A 100 -5.14 4.96 9.56
CA ILE A 100 -5.53 6.28 10.05
C ILE A 100 -4.25 7.11 10.21
N ILE A 101 -4.23 8.27 9.58
CA ILE A 101 -3.11 9.22 9.57
C ILE A 101 -3.53 10.52 10.25
N SER A 102 -2.59 11.11 10.98
CA SER A 102 -2.73 12.47 11.50
C SER A 102 -2.26 13.46 10.45
N THR A 103 -3.10 14.44 10.15
CA THR A 103 -2.80 15.52 9.19
C THR A 103 -3.05 16.87 9.84
N GLU A 104 -2.52 17.95 9.27
CA GLU A 104 -2.72 19.32 9.77
C GLU A 104 -4.21 19.73 9.92
N LYS A 105 -5.12 19.07 9.20
CA LYS A 105 -6.56 19.35 9.22
C LYS A 105 -7.36 18.41 10.13
N GLY A 106 -6.71 17.39 10.71
CA GLY A 106 -7.33 16.36 11.54
C GLY A 106 -7.02 14.94 11.08
N ASN A 107 -7.67 13.98 11.74
CA ASN A 107 -7.47 12.56 11.47
C ASN A 107 -8.16 12.14 10.17
N ALA A 108 -7.45 11.34 9.36
CA ALA A 108 -7.94 10.91 8.07
C ALA A 108 -7.69 9.42 7.82
N LYS A 109 -8.63 8.77 7.13
CA LYS A 109 -8.53 7.37 6.74
C LYS A 109 -8.05 7.23 5.31
N VAL A 110 -6.95 6.50 5.11
CA VAL A 110 -6.36 6.28 3.78
C VAL A 110 -7.23 5.31 2.98
N THR A 111 -7.65 5.71 1.77
CA THR A 111 -8.47 4.89 0.87
C THR A 111 -7.66 4.26 -0.28
N SER A 112 -6.56 4.89 -0.64
CA SER A 112 -5.65 4.47 -1.71
C SER A 112 -4.72 3.32 -1.32
N ARG A 113 -4.11 2.65 -2.32
CA ARG A 113 -2.99 1.69 -2.18
C ARG A 113 -1.67 2.32 -2.68
N PRO A 114 -0.86 2.92 -1.79
CA PRO A 114 0.28 3.74 -2.21
C PRO A 114 1.33 2.99 -3.05
N GLY A 115 1.57 1.71 -2.75
CA GLY A 115 2.51 0.87 -3.49
C GLY A 115 2.05 0.43 -4.89
N GLN A 116 0.84 0.81 -5.33
CA GLN A 116 0.33 0.51 -6.69
C GLN A 116 -0.03 1.78 -7.47
N HIS A 117 -0.61 2.79 -6.79
CA HIS A 117 -1.09 4.02 -7.43
C HIS A 117 -0.07 5.17 -7.40
N GLY A 118 0.93 5.12 -6.50
CA GLY A 118 1.97 6.15 -6.42
C GLY A 118 1.56 7.44 -5.70
N MET A 119 0.38 7.47 -5.10
CA MET A 119 -0.18 8.60 -4.35
C MET A 119 -0.92 8.13 -3.09
N VAL A 120 -1.11 9.04 -2.14
CA VAL A 120 -1.91 8.81 -0.93
C VAL A 120 -3.14 9.69 -0.99
N ASN A 121 -4.31 9.05 -1.07
CA ASN A 121 -5.62 9.68 -0.92
C ASN A 121 -6.23 9.23 0.39
N ALA A 122 -6.82 10.18 1.12
CA ALA A 122 -7.48 9.95 2.39
C ALA A 122 -8.79 10.73 2.49
N VAL A 123 -9.68 10.26 3.35
CA VAL A 123 -10.95 10.90 3.67
C VAL A 123 -10.89 11.35 5.13
N LEU A 124 -11.25 12.61 5.39
CA LEU A 124 -11.31 13.15 6.75
C LEU A 124 -12.32 12.33 7.57
N MET A 125 -11.92 11.89 8.76
CA MET A 125 -12.86 11.29 9.70
C MET A 125 -13.63 12.40 10.41
N LYS A 126 -14.93 12.18 10.60
CA LYS A 126 -15.69 12.94 11.59
C LYS A 126 -15.50 12.18 12.88
N ASP A 127 -15.09 12.87 13.93
CA ASP A 127 -15.24 12.34 15.29
C ASP A 127 -16.72 12.01 15.55
#